data_AF-A0A7C3J737-F1
#
_entry.id   AF-A0A7C3J737-F1
#
_cell.length_a   1.000
_cell.length_b   1.000
_cell.length_c   1.000
_cell.angle_alpha   90.00
_cell.angle_beta   90.00
_cell.angle_gamma   90.00
#
_symmetry.space_group_name_H-M   'P 1'
#
loop_
_entity.id
_entity.type
_entity.pdbx_description
1 polymer ?
#
loop_
_entity_poly.entity_id
_entity_poly.type
_entity_poly.pdbx_seq_one_letter_code
_entity_poly.pdbx_strand_id
1 'polypeptide(L)'
;MNKKELKNIVDKIVKEKYEEYSEIKPSVKEIKTDTEIVQKKLKMKVKPVEEKLYSFVYLLEKKPFKKVLKITVNENGNIKKIVESR
;
A
#
# COMPACT_ATOMS: atom_id res chain seq x y z
N MET A 1 2.10 12.20 7.84
CA MET A 1 1.03 11.63 8.70
C MET A 1 1.57 10.49 9.55
N ASN A 2 0.93 10.18 10.67
CA ASN A 2 1.29 9.05 11.52
C ASN A 2 0.74 7.73 10.93
N LYS A 3 1.36 6.58 11.25
CA LYS A 3 0.95 5.26 10.74
C LYS A 3 -0.52 4.93 11.06
N LYS A 4 -1.03 5.40 12.21
CA LYS A 4 -2.44 5.24 12.60
C LYS A 4 -3.39 6.01 11.68
N GLU A 5 -3.03 7.21 11.26
CA GLU A 5 -3.87 8.03 10.38
C GLU A 5 -3.95 7.43 8.98
N LEU A 6 -2.81 6.96 8.45
CA LEU A 6 -2.75 6.24 7.19
C LEU A 6 -3.63 4.98 7.22
N LYS A 7 -3.55 4.23 8.32
CA LYS A 7 -4.42 3.06 8.53
C LYS A 7 -5.90 3.45 8.51
N ASN A 8 -6.29 4.53 9.20
CA ASN A 8 -7.69 4.97 9.23
C ASN A 8 -8.22 5.36 7.84
N ILE A 9 -7.40 6.00 7.00
CA ILE A 9 -7.78 6.32 5.61
C ILE A 9 -8.04 5.03 4.84
N VAL A 10 -7.10 4.09 4.92
CA VAL A 10 -7.21 2.80 4.20
C VAL A 10 -8.40 2.00 4.72
N ASP A 11 -8.60 1.90 6.04
CA ASP A 11 -9.71 1.18 6.64
C ASP A 11 -11.08 1.78 6.25
N LYS A 12 -11.19 3.11 6.09
CA LYS A 12 -12.41 3.73 5.56
C LYS A 12 -12.71 3.27 4.13
N ILE A 13 -11.70 3.31 3.25
CA ILE A 13 -11.84 2.88 1.85
C ILE A 13 -12.20 1.41 1.77
N VAL A 14 -11.58 0.59 2.61
CA VAL A 14 -11.86 -0.85 2.67
C VAL A 14 -13.29 -1.08 3.14
N LYS A 15 -13.76 -0.38 4.17
CA LYS A 15 -15.16 -0.49 4.62
C LYS A 15 -16.16 -0.08 3.55
N GLU A 16 -15.91 1.01 2.82
CA GLU A 16 -16.86 1.52 1.83
C GLU A 16 -16.87 0.73 0.51
N LYS A 17 -15.71 0.22 0.06
CA LYS A 17 -15.57 -0.39 -1.28
C LYS A 17 -15.24 -1.87 -1.28
N TYR A 18 -14.71 -2.39 -0.18
CA TYR A 18 -14.15 -3.72 -0.05
C TYR A 18 -14.61 -4.35 1.26
N GLU A 19 -15.91 -4.28 1.53
CA GLU A 19 -16.52 -4.70 2.81
C GLU A 19 -16.10 -6.11 3.22
N GLU A 20 -15.90 -7.02 2.26
CA GLU A 20 -15.41 -8.40 2.48
C GLU A 20 -14.02 -8.49 3.13
N TYR A 21 -13.21 -7.41 3.07
CA TYR A 21 -11.90 -7.30 3.71
C TYR A 21 -11.92 -6.44 4.97
N SER A 22 -13.07 -5.85 5.34
CA SER A 22 -13.19 -4.88 6.44
C SER A 22 -12.90 -5.49 7.81
N GLU A 23 -13.16 -6.79 7.98
CA GLU A 23 -12.88 -7.54 9.20
C GLU A 23 -11.45 -8.11 9.24
N ILE A 24 -10.70 -8.00 8.15
CA ILE A 24 -9.36 -8.57 8.01
C ILE A 24 -8.32 -7.57 8.50
N LYS A 25 -7.43 -8.04 9.38
CA LYS A 25 -6.29 -7.24 9.81
C LYS A 25 -5.23 -7.19 8.69
N PRO A 26 -4.91 -6.01 8.13
CA PRO A 26 -3.93 -5.92 7.06
C PRO A 26 -2.51 -6.14 7.59
N SER A 27 -1.68 -6.76 6.75
CA SER A 27 -0.23 -6.72 6.89
C SER A 27 0.28 -5.39 6.31
N VAL A 28 0.98 -4.59 7.12
CA VAL A 28 1.52 -3.29 6.71
C VAL A 28 3.01 -3.41 6.47
N LYS A 29 3.45 -3.10 5.25
CA LYS A 29 4.87 -3.02 4.88
C LYS A 29 5.24 -1.60 4.50
N GLU A 30 6.28 -1.08 5.13
CA GLU A 30 6.91 0.17 4.74
C GLU A 30 7.87 -0.10 3.58
N ILE A 31 7.68 0.58 2.46
CA ILE A 31 8.52 0.51 1.28
C ILE A 31 9.30 1.82 1.25
N LYS A 32 10.58 1.73 1.58
CA LYS A 32 11.53 2.82 1.35
C LYS A 32 12.04 2.68 -0.08
N THR A 33 11.72 3.66 -0.91
CA THR A 33 12.23 3.70 -2.27
C THR A 33 13.59 4.39 -2.22
N ASP A 34 14.67 3.62 -2.15
CA ASP A 34 16.03 4.12 -2.32
C ASP A 34 16.24 4.54 -3.78
N THR A 35 15.82 5.77 -4.08
CA THR A 35 15.95 6.33 -5.43
C THR A 35 17.40 6.47 -5.87
N GLU A 36 18.36 6.52 -4.93
CA GLU A 36 19.80 6.50 -5.22
C GLU A 36 20.26 5.23 -5.94
N ILE A 37 19.77 4.06 -5.54
CA ILE A 37 20.14 2.77 -6.15
C ILE A 37 19.63 2.70 -7.60
N VAL A 38 18.42 3.21 -7.83
CA VAL A 38 17.78 3.23 -9.14
C VAL A 38 18.45 4.25 -10.07
N GLN A 39 18.79 5.44 -9.56
CA GLN A 39 19.53 6.46 -10.32
C GLN A 39 20.90 5.94 -10.78
N LYS A 40 21.64 5.27 -9.90
CA LYS A 40 22.97 4.72 -10.24
C LYS A 40 22.91 3.65 -11.33
N LYS A 41 21.86 2.82 -11.34
CA LYS A 41 21.64 1.80 -12.39
C LYS A 41 21.14 2.39 -13.71
N LEU A 42 20.31 3.43 -13.67
CA LEU A 42 19.67 4.00 -14.87
C LEU A 42 20.40 5.21 -15.47
N LYS A 43 21.47 5.71 -14.83
CA LYS A 43 22.23 6.92 -15.25
C LYS A 43 21.34 8.15 -15.49
N MET A 44 20.18 8.24 -14.86
CA MET A 44 19.27 9.37 -14.97
C MET A 44 19.43 10.32 -13.78
N LYS A 45 19.56 11.62 -14.07
CA LYS A 45 19.51 12.70 -13.07
C LYS A 45 18.05 13.00 -12.71
N VAL A 46 17.44 12.16 -11.88
CA VAL A 46 16.14 12.46 -11.28
C VAL A 46 16.40 13.08 -9.91
N LYS A 47 15.69 14.15 -9.54
CA LYS A 47 15.77 14.64 -8.15
C LYS A 47 15.32 13.50 -7.23
N PRO A 48 16.11 13.11 -6.20
CA PRO A 48 15.68 12.08 -5.27
C PRO A 48 14.42 12.59 -4.57
N VAL A 49 13.30 11.94 -4.85
CA VAL A 49 12.08 12.12 -4.08
C VAL A 49 12.12 11.00 -3.06
N GLU A 50 12.55 11.34 -1.84
CA GLU A 50 12.38 10.45 -0.69
C GLU A 50 10.89 10.38 -0.37
N GLU A 51 10.16 9.50 -1.08
CA GLU A 51 8.77 9.22 -0.76
C GLU A 51 8.70 7.90 0.01
N LYS A 52 8.19 7.97 1.24
CA LYS A 52 7.85 6.78 2.02
C LYS A 52 6.51 6.24 1.57
N LEU A 53 6.51 5.00 1.12
CA LEU A 53 5.30 4.29 0.73
C LEU A 53 4.94 3.26 1.80
N TYR A 54 3.64 3.08 2.03
CA TYR A 54 3.08 2.09 2.93
C TYR A 54 2.14 1.21 2.15
N SER A 55 2.38 -0.10 2.19
CA SER A 55 1.55 -1.10 1.55
C SER A 55 0.74 -1.85 2.60
N PHE A 56 -0.58 -1.76 2.51
CA PHE A 56 -1.55 -2.50 3.30
C PHE A 56 -2.03 -3.70 2.48
N VAL A 57 -1.81 -4.92 2.98
CA VAL A 57 -2.16 -6.16 2.31
C VAL A 57 -3.20 -6.91 3.14
N TYR A 58 -4.37 -7.13 2.55
CA TYR A 58 -5.46 -7.92 3.10
C TYR A 58 -5.52 -9.26 2.36
N LEU A 59 -5.59 -10.35 3.11
CA LEU A 59 -5.66 -11.71 2.58
C LEU A 59 -6.98 -12.33 3.02
N LEU A 60 -7.85 -12.63 2.06
CA LEU A 60 -9.10 -13.34 2.30
C LEU A 60 -8.95 -14.78 1.80
N GLU A 61 -8.97 -15.74 2.72
CA GLU A 61 -8.94 -17.16 2.38
C GLU A 61 -10.36 -17.68 2.13
N LYS A 62 -10.78 -17.70 0.86
CA LYS A 62 -12.02 -18.32 0.40
C LYS A 62 -11.71 -19.55 -0.44
N LYS A 63 -11.62 -20.73 0.20
CA LYS A 63 -11.35 -22.00 -0.51
C LYS A 63 -12.24 -22.13 -1.77
N PRO A 64 -11.70 -22.52 -2.93
CA PRO A 64 -10.32 -22.99 -3.16
C PRO A 64 -9.29 -21.87 -3.47
N PHE A 65 -9.67 -20.60 -3.44
CA PHE A 65 -8.82 -19.48 -3.86
C PHE A 65 -8.43 -18.54 -2.71
N LYS A 66 -7.42 -17.71 -2.93
CA LYS A 66 -7.06 -16.62 -2.02
C LYS A 66 -7.29 -15.32 -2.76
N LYS A 67 -8.17 -14.47 -2.23
CA LYS A 67 -8.29 -13.10 -2.72
C LYS A 67 -7.33 -12.21 -1.94
N VAL A 68 -6.73 -11.27 -2.65
CA VAL A 68 -5.70 -10.38 -2.10
C VAL A 68 -6.05 -8.96 -2.47
N LEU A 69 -6.15 -8.09 -1.47
CA LEU A 69 -6.28 -6.65 -1.69
C LEU A 69 -5.01 -5.97 -1.17
N LYS A 70 -4.34 -5.23 -2.06
CA LYS A 70 -3.13 -4.48 -1.75
C LYS A 70 -3.37 -3.01 -2.03
N ILE A 71 -3.32 -2.18 -1.00
CA ILE A 71 -3.46 -0.73 -1.08
C ILE A 71 -2.12 -0.10 -0.72
N THR A 72 -1.57 0.70 -1.63
CA THR A 72 -0.31 1.44 -1.44
C THR A 72 -0.64 2.92 -1.28
N VAL A 73 -0.22 3.50 -0.17
CA VAL A 73 -0.39 4.93 0.15
C VAL A 73 0.97 5.57 0.40
N ASN A 74 1.10 6.86 0.16
CA ASN A 74 2.28 7.62 0.59
C ASN A 74 2.11 8.17 2.01
N GLU A 75 3.19 8.74 2.55
CA GLU A 75 3.21 9.37 3.88
C GLU A 75 2.25 10.55 4.09
N ASN A 76 1.72 11.09 3.00
CA ASN A 76 0.72 12.15 2.96
C ASN A 76 -0.73 11.60 2.88
N GLY A 77 -0.91 10.28 2.93
CA GLY A 77 -2.24 9.65 2.87
C GLY A 77 -2.83 9.54 1.47
N ASN A 78 -2.07 9.87 0.43
CA ASN A 78 -2.52 9.71 -0.95
C ASN A 78 -2.37 8.26 -1.38
N ILE A 79 -3.44 7.71 -1.96
CA ILE A 79 -3.42 6.37 -2.53
C ILE A 79 -2.64 6.43 -3.84
N LYS A 80 -1.54 5.69 -3.90
CA LYS A 80 -0.73 5.55 -5.12
C LYS A 80 -1.19 4.38 -5.98
N LYS A 81 -1.65 3.29 -5.35
CA LYS A 81 -2.06 2.08 -6.07
C LYS A 81 -3.03 1.23 -5.26
N ILE A 82 -4.02 0.65 -5.92
CA ILE A 82 -4.87 -0.40 -5.39
C ILE A 82 -4.76 -1.59 -6.34
N VAL A 83 -4.55 -2.79 -5.81
CA VAL A 83 -4.51 -4.04 -6.55
C VAL A 83 -5.42 -5.03 -5.85
N GLU A 84 -6.35 -5.62 -6.58
CA GLU A 84 -7.23 -6.66 -6.10
C GLU A 84 -7.05 -7.92 -6.96
N SER A 85 -6.85 -9.06 -6.31
CA SER A 85 -6.91 -10.38 -6.95
C SER A 85 -8.33 -10.91 -6.84
N ARG A 86 -8.94 -11.21 -7.99
CA ARG A 86 -10.25 -11.85 -8.09
C ARG A 86 -10.14 -13.36 -8.10
#